data_AF-A0A3B1AX38-F1
#
_entry.id   AF-A0A3B1AX38-F1
#
_cell.length_a   1.000
_cell.length_b   1.000
_cell.length_c   1.000
_cell.angle_alpha   90.00
_cell.angle_beta   90.00
_cell.angle_gamma   90.00
#
_symmetry.space_group_name_H-M   'P 1'
#
loop_
_entity.id
_entity.type
_entity.pdbx_description
1 polymer ?
#
loop_
_entity_poly.entity_id
_entity_poly.type
_entity_poly.pdbx_seq_one_letter_code
_entity_poly.pdbx_strand_id
1 'polypeptide(L)' 'MAITIHPSPGQILLCDFSQGFRAPEMVKSKRPVIVLTPSFSHRSGLVTVVPLSTVRPDPIMPFHY' A
#
# COMPACT_ATOMS: atom_id res chain seq x y z
N MET A 1 11.69 -9.21 1.15
CA MET A 1 12.63 -8.74 2.18
C MET A 1 11.97 -7.58 2.90
N ALA A 2 11.97 -7.56 4.23
CA ALA A 2 11.34 -6.50 5.01
C ALA A 2 12.20 -5.23 4.98
N ILE A 3 11.55 -4.07 5.03
CA ILE A 3 12.23 -2.78 5.24
C ILE A 3 12.69 -2.68 6.70
N THR A 4 13.82 -2.03 6.94
CA THR A 4 14.37 -1.78 8.29
C THR A 4 14.14 -0.35 8.77
N ILE A 5 13.62 0.52 7.90
CA ILE A 5 13.31 1.91 8.18
C ILE A 5 11.80 2.10 8.36
N HIS A 6 11.41 3.07 9.18
CA HIS A 6 10.03 3.54 9.16
C HIS A 6 9.81 4.38 7.89
N PRO A 7 8.85 4.01 7.02
CA PRO A 7 8.68 4.74 5.77
C PRO A 7 7.99 6.09 6.01
N SER A 8 8.30 7.05 5.15
CA SER A 8 7.76 8.42 5.22
C SER A 8 6.54 8.60 4.32
N PRO A 9 5.65 9.56 4.60
CA PRO A 9 4.55 9.93 3.70
C PRO A 9 5.06 10.24 2.29
N GLY A 10 4.32 9.77 1.27
CA GLY A 10 4.67 9.93 -0.14
C GLY A 10 5.68 8.91 -0.69
N GLN A 11 6.33 8.12 0.18
CA GLN A 11 7.26 7.09 -0.26
C GLN A 11 6.50 5.92 -0.93
N ILE A 12 7.03 5.44 -2.06
CA ILE A 12 6.52 4.25 -2.77
C ILE A 12 7.31 3.02 -2.33
N LEU A 13 6.60 1.95 -2.00
CA LEU A 13 7.17 0.67 -1.57
C LEU A 13 6.56 -0.48 -2.37
N LEU A 14 7.25 -1.63 -2.40
CA LEU A 14 6.68 -2.89 -2.85
C LEU A 14 6.18 -3.67 -1.63
N CYS A 15 4.87 -3.93 -1.59
CA CYS A 15 4.23 -4.68 -0.51
C CYS A 15 3.82 -6.07 -0.99
N ASP A 16 4.03 -7.06 -0.11
CA ASP A 16 3.61 -8.44 -0.32
C ASP A 16 2.30 -8.70 0.44
N PHE A 17 1.21 -8.84 -0.32
CA PHE A 17 -0.10 -9.18 0.22
C PHE A 17 -0.45 -10.67 0.08
N SER A 18 0.46 -11.48 -0.46
CA SER A 18 0.25 -12.94 -0.58
C SER A 18 0.32 -13.65 0.77
N GLN A 19 0.97 -13.03 1.74
CA GLN A 19 1.12 -13.54 3.10
C GLN A 19 0.06 -12.90 4.00
N GLY A 20 -1.02 -13.63 4.27
CA GLY A 20 -2.03 -13.25 5.27
C GLY A 20 -3.41 -12.87 4.72
N PHE A 21 -3.50 -12.41 3.47
CA PHE A 21 -4.79 -12.22 2.80
C PHE A 21 -5.20 -13.45 2.00
N ARG A 22 -6.51 -13.58 1.77
CA ARG A 22 -7.13 -14.63 0.96
C ARG A 22 -7.96 -13.97 -0.14
N ALA A 23 -8.40 -14.74 -1.14
CA ALA A 23 -9.37 -14.22 -2.09
C ALA A 23 -10.74 -14.10 -1.38
N PRO A 24 -11.52 -13.03 -1.64
CA PRO A 24 -11.42 -12.08 -2.75
C PRO A 24 -10.54 -10.84 -2.49
N GLU A 25 -9.89 -10.73 -1.33
CA GLU A 25 -8.94 -9.64 -1.06
C GLU A 25 -7.69 -9.71 -1.97
N MET A 26 -6.92 -8.62 -1.99
CA MET A 26 -5.72 -8.52 -2.83
C MET A 26 -4.62 -9.46 -2.31
N VAL A 27 -4.23 -10.46 -3.11
CA VAL A 27 -3.19 -11.46 -2.76
C VAL A 27 -1.87 -11.30 -3.54
N LYS A 28 -1.59 -10.11 -4.09
CA LYS A 28 -0.41 -9.86 -4.94
C LYS A 28 0.86 -9.67 -4.10
N SER A 29 1.94 -10.35 -4.46
CA SER A 29 3.21 -10.32 -3.70
C SER A 29 4.12 -9.13 -3.98
N LYS A 30 3.88 -8.38 -5.06
CA LYS A 30 4.70 -7.22 -5.46
C LYS A 30 3.81 -6.06 -5.90
N ARG A 31 3.00 -5.55 -4.98
CA ARG A 31 2.10 -4.43 -5.25
C ARG A 31 2.80 -3.11 -4.88
N PRO A 32 2.95 -2.16 -5.81
CA PRO A 32 3.39 -0.82 -5.46
C PRO A 32 2.34 -0.17 -4.55
N VAL A 33 2.77 0.43 -3.44
CA VAL A 33 1.91 1.14 -2.51
C VAL A 33 2.52 2.49 -2.17
N ILE A 34 1.68 3.52 -1.97
CA ILE A 34 2.11 4.82 -1.47
C ILE A 34 1.75 4.96 0.01
N VAL A 35 2.66 5.49 0.82
CA VAL A 35 2.44 5.74 2.24
C VAL A 35 1.70 7.06 2.44
N LEU A 36 0.59 7.05 3.18
CA LEU A 36 -0.21 8.25 3.43
C LEU A 36 0.09 8.91 4.78
N THR A 37 0.55 8.13 5.75
CA THR A 37 0.61 8.57 7.14
C THR A 37 2.03 8.69 7.67
N PRO A 38 2.32 9.69 8.52
CA PRO A 38 3.61 9.77 9.21
C PRO A 38 3.74 8.68 10.27
N SER A 39 4.92 8.61 10.87
CA SER A 39 5.13 7.84 12.11
C SER A 39 4.30 8.44 13.24
N PHE A 40 3.60 7.60 13.98
CA PHE A 40 2.80 8.00 15.14
C PHE A 40 3.34 7.30 16.38
N SER A 41 3.46 8.05 17.48
CA SER A 41 4.00 7.56 18.76
C SER A 41 3.28 6.32 19.29
N HIS A 42 1.95 6.25 19.14
CA HIS A 42 1.11 5.18 19.70
C HIS A 42 0.90 3.97 18.76
N ARG A 43 1.46 3.99 17.54
CA ARG A 43 1.34 2.88 16.57
C ARG A 43 2.62 2.69 15.77
N SER A 44 3.75 2.70 16.48
CA SER A 44 5.06 2.47 15.87
C SER A 44 5.06 1.16 15.07
N GLY A 45 5.61 1.21 13.85
CA GLY A 45 5.65 0.06 12.94
C GLY A 45 4.42 -0.13 12.06
N LEU A 46 3.39 0.72 12.17
CA LEU A 46 2.21 0.69 11.30
C LEU A 46 2.07 1.97 10.48
N VAL A 47 1.73 1.81 9.21
CA VAL A 47 1.42 2.90 8.29
C VAL A 47 0.16 2.58 7.48
N THR A 48 -0.59 3.61 7.12
CA THR A 48 -1.69 3.50 6.15
C THR A 48 -1.12 3.69 4.75
N VAL A 49 -1.47 2.77 3.84
CA VAL A 49 -1.01 2.79 2.45
C VAL A 49 -2.17 2.71 1.47
N VAL A 50 -1.96 3.24 0.26
CA VAL A 50 -2.87 3.04 -0.89
C VAL A 50 -2.16 2.22 -1.95
N PRO A 51 -2.71 1.07 -2.37
CA PRO A 51 -2.13 0.25 -3.44
C PRO A 51 -2.34 0.85 -4.83
N LEU A 52 -1.26 1.01 -5.59
CA LEU A 52 -1.29 1.54 -6.96
C LEU A 52 -1.53 0.42 -7.97
N SER A 53 -2.49 0.63 -8.89
CA SER A 53 -2.82 -0.33 -9.96
C SER A 53 -2.28 0.17 -11.30
N THR A 54 -1.82 -0.75 -12.15
CA THR A 54 -1.54 -0.48 -13.57
C THR A 54 -2.74 -0.77 -14.47
N VAL A 55 -3.79 -1.42 -13.93
CA VAL A 55 -5.05 -1.67 -14.64
C VAL A 55 -5.89 -0.41 -14.56
N ARG A 56 -6.41 0.04 -15.71
CA ARG A 56 -7.29 1.21 -15.78
C ARG A 56 -8.54 0.97 -14.93
N PRO A 57 -9.04 2.00 -14.24
CA PRO A 57 -10.27 1.89 -13.46
C PRO A 57 -11.47 1.64 -14.38
N ASP A 58 -12.39 0.81 -13.91
CA ASP A 58 -13.67 0.53 -14.56
C ASP A 58 -14.76 0.38 -13.48
N PRO A 59 -15.72 1.33 -13.36
CA PRO A 59 -15.83 2.55 -14.15
C PRO A 59 -14.78 3.61 -13.79
N ILE A 60 -14.55 4.55 -14.70
CA ILE A 60 -13.77 5.77 -14.41
C ILE A 60 -14.60 6.66 -13.49
N MET A 61 -14.02 7.07 -12.37
CA MET A 61 -14.64 7.92 -11.37
C MET A 61 -14.07 9.35 -11.44
N PRO A 62 -14.80 10.38 -10.98
CA PRO A 62 -14.38 11.78 -11.08
C PRO A 62 -13.05 12.12 -10.41
N PHE A 63 -12.56 11.27 -9.51
CA PHE A 63 -11.30 11.45 -8.78
C PHE A 63 -10.08 10.76 -9.42
N HIS A 64 -10.25 10.09 -10.57
CA HIS A 64 -9.16 9.50 -11.35
C HIS A 64 -8.61 10.52 -12.38
N TYR A 65 -7.84 11.51 -11.90
CA TYR A 65 -7.20 12.54 -12.73
C TYR A 65 -5.86 12.11 -13.34
#